data_AF-A0A6M3LFF1-F1
#
_entry.id   AF-A0A6M3LFF1-F1
#
_cell.length_a   1.000
_cell.length_b   1.000
_cell.length_c   1.000
_cell.angle_alpha   90.00
_cell.angle_beta   90.00
_cell.angle_gamma   90.00
#
_symmetry.space_group_name_H-M   'P 1'
#
loop_
_entity.id
_entity.type
_entity.pdbx_description
1 polymer ?
#
loop_
_entity_poly.entity_id
_entity_poly.type
_entity_poly.pdbx_seq_one_letter_code
_entity_poly.pdbx_strand_id
1 'polypeptide(L)'
;MKAYKFLKDNMKSGSGDEDAWEVGEEREIKGKLKLCSRGYHSSPNWYDALSYAQGNMACIVQVSKPTEKQEYKQVSHKCRIVQCVNAEKALKVWACDCAERALKKAKVTDERSWNAIKVARLFNDGKATKEELAAAWDDARDAAWDDAGDAASAAAWAAAGAAAWDDARAAASAAAWDAARDAAWAAAGAAAWNAAGDAEIKWQKRHLNKLIHNQFNPL
;
A
#
# COMPACT_ATOMS: atom_id res chain seq x y z
N MET A 1 -6.43 17.75 -14.02
CA MET A 1 -7.27 17.11 -12.96
C MET A 1 -6.35 16.52 -11.91
N LYS A 2 -6.66 16.67 -10.61
CA LYS A 2 -5.89 16.04 -9.53
C LYS A 2 -6.12 14.53 -9.54
N ALA A 3 -5.06 13.74 -9.42
CA ALA A 3 -5.09 12.30 -9.30
C ALA A 3 -3.91 11.81 -8.45
N TYR A 4 -3.82 10.50 -8.25
CA TYR A 4 -2.87 9.88 -7.32
C TYR A 4 -2.14 8.72 -8.01
N LYS A 5 -0.85 8.57 -7.74
CA LYS A 5 -0.06 7.40 -8.15
C LYS A 5 1.05 7.14 -7.14
N PHE A 6 1.63 5.94 -7.21
CA PHE A 6 2.85 5.61 -6.49
C PHE A 6 3.99 5.38 -7.48
N LEU A 7 5.18 5.88 -7.13
CA LEU A 7 6.44 5.63 -7.84
C LEU A 7 7.37 4.80 -6.94
N LYS A 8 8.36 4.16 -7.56
CA LYS A 8 9.47 3.49 -6.84
C LYS A 8 10.26 4.49 -6.00
N ASP A 9 11.04 3.99 -5.05
CA ASP A 9 11.92 4.78 -4.18
C ASP A 9 12.91 5.65 -4.97
N ASN A 10 13.33 5.17 -6.15
CA ASN A 10 14.18 5.89 -7.09
C ASN A 10 13.42 6.87 -8.02
N MET A 11 12.16 7.21 -7.70
CA MET A 11 11.28 8.09 -8.47
C MET A 11 10.97 7.63 -9.91
N LYS A 12 11.28 6.39 -10.27
CA LYS A 12 10.88 5.81 -11.57
C LYS A 12 9.48 5.22 -11.53
N SER A 13 8.82 5.21 -12.69
CA SER A 13 7.66 4.35 -12.90
C SER A 13 8.08 2.89 -12.79
N GLY A 14 7.18 2.03 -12.33
CA GLY A 14 7.43 0.59 -12.22
C GLY A 14 7.44 -0.15 -13.54
N SER A 15 6.98 0.49 -14.62
CA SER A 15 7.00 -0.05 -15.98
C SER A 15 7.42 1.03 -16.97
N GLY A 16 8.06 0.60 -18.06
CA GLY A 16 8.68 1.46 -19.05
C GLY A 16 10.11 1.88 -18.67
N ASP A 17 10.78 2.54 -19.62
CA ASP A 17 12.20 2.89 -19.51
C ASP A 17 12.42 4.40 -19.32
N GLU A 18 11.38 5.14 -18.91
CA GLU A 18 11.51 6.56 -18.63
C GLU A 18 12.42 6.84 -17.44
N ASP A 19 13.09 7.99 -17.50
CA ASP A 19 13.92 8.49 -16.42
C ASP A 19 13.12 8.78 -15.14
N ALA A 20 13.85 8.90 -14.02
CA ALA A 20 13.27 9.27 -12.73
C ALA A 20 12.51 10.59 -12.86
N TRP A 21 11.36 10.68 -12.18
CA TRP A 21 10.56 11.88 -12.17
C TRP A 21 11.11 12.93 -11.20
N GLU A 22 10.95 14.20 -11.56
CA GLU A 22 11.16 15.31 -10.64
C GLU A 22 9.82 15.92 -10.20
N VAL A 23 9.77 16.42 -8.95
CA VAL A 23 8.59 17.15 -8.48
C VAL A 23 8.51 18.48 -9.24
N GLY A 24 7.35 18.75 -9.85
CA GLY A 24 7.10 19.89 -10.72
C GLY A 24 7.23 19.58 -12.22
N GLU A 25 7.84 18.45 -12.58
CA GLU A 25 8.02 18.00 -13.96
C GLU A 25 6.68 17.59 -14.58
N GLU A 26 6.42 18.03 -15.81
CA GLU A 26 5.33 17.56 -16.66
C GLU A 26 5.89 16.75 -17.83
N ARG A 27 5.30 15.59 -18.09
CA ARG A 27 5.58 14.79 -19.29
C ARG A 27 4.32 14.60 -20.11
N GLU A 28 4.53 14.43 -21.41
CA GLU A 28 3.48 14.18 -22.39
C GLU A 28 3.86 13.00 -23.29
N ILE A 29 2.90 12.09 -23.49
CA ILE A 29 3.02 11.00 -24.47
C ILE A 29 2.04 11.22 -25.63
N LYS A 30 2.57 11.19 -26.87
CA LYS A 30 1.77 11.32 -28.10
C LYS A 30 1.24 9.97 -28.58
N GLY A 31 0.24 10.00 -29.46
CA GLY A 31 -0.34 8.81 -30.08
C GLY A 31 -1.30 8.02 -29.18
N LYS A 32 -1.83 6.89 -29.68
CA LYS A 32 -2.92 6.15 -29.03
C LYS A 32 -2.51 5.65 -27.63
N LEU A 33 -3.33 5.96 -26.62
CA LEU A 33 -3.19 5.37 -25.29
C LEU A 33 -3.89 4.02 -25.24
N LYS A 34 -3.48 3.18 -24.30
CA LYS A 34 -4.14 1.91 -23.99
C LYS A 34 -4.08 1.72 -22.49
N LEU A 35 -5.22 1.60 -21.83
CA LEU A 35 -5.24 1.33 -20.40
C LEU A 35 -4.39 0.09 -20.08
N CYS A 36 -3.69 0.15 -18.95
CA CYS A 36 -2.68 -0.78 -18.48
C CYS A 36 -1.38 -0.86 -19.31
N SER A 37 -1.41 -0.64 -20.63
CA SER A 37 -0.23 -0.85 -21.49
C SER A 37 0.54 0.41 -21.83
N ARG A 38 -0.14 1.56 -22.03
CA ARG A 38 0.51 2.76 -22.58
C ARG A 38 -0.17 4.05 -22.14
N GLY A 39 0.61 4.88 -21.46
CA GLY A 39 0.23 6.22 -21.01
C GLY A 39 0.47 6.43 -19.52
N TYR A 40 0.20 7.64 -19.04
CA TYR A 40 0.37 7.96 -17.63
C TYR A 40 -0.83 7.51 -16.82
N HIS A 41 -0.62 6.44 -16.05
CA HIS A 41 -1.62 5.84 -15.20
C HIS A 41 -1.70 6.54 -13.85
N SER A 42 -2.92 6.74 -13.38
CA SER A 42 -3.24 7.30 -12.07
C SER A 42 -4.59 6.76 -11.59
N SER A 43 -4.93 7.07 -10.35
CA SER A 43 -6.19 6.69 -9.71
C SER A 43 -6.86 7.91 -9.06
N PRO A 44 -8.18 7.87 -8.84
CA PRO A 44 -8.93 9.01 -8.31
C PRO A 44 -8.76 9.22 -6.80
N ASN A 45 -8.29 8.22 -6.05
CA ASN A 45 -7.97 8.33 -4.63
C ASN A 45 -6.78 7.43 -4.25
N TRP A 46 -6.26 7.58 -3.04
CA TRP A 46 -5.10 6.83 -2.55
C TRP A 46 -5.31 5.32 -2.45
N TYR A 47 -6.51 4.86 -2.08
CA TYR A 47 -6.79 3.43 -1.92
C TYR A 47 -6.76 2.72 -3.28
N ASP A 48 -7.39 3.34 -4.28
CA ASP A 48 -7.37 2.86 -5.65
C ASP A 48 -5.93 2.90 -6.21
N ALA A 49 -5.17 3.97 -5.92
CA ALA A 49 -3.77 4.07 -6.32
C ALA A 49 -2.88 3.00 -5.67
N LEU A 50 -3.14 2.67 -4.40
CA LEU A 50 -2.38 1.69 -3.63
C LEU A 50 -2.50 0.29 -4.23
N SER A 51 -3.65 -0.02 -4.81
CA SER A 51 -3.90 -1.28 -5.55
C SER A 51 -3.01 -1.45 -6.78
N TYR A 52 -2.39 -0.37 -7.25
CA TYR A 52 -1.41 -0.37 -8.34
C TYR A 52 -0.06 0.19 -7.91
N ALA A 53 0.21 0.23 -6.59
CA ALA A 53 1.46 0.78 -6.10
C ALA A 53 2.64 -0.09 -6.55
N GLN A 54 3.69 0.60 -6.99
CA GLN A 54 4.95 0.01 -7.45
C GLN A 54 6.12 0.37 -6.51
N GLY A 55 5.81 1.07 -5.41
CA GLY A 55 6.75 1.92 -4.70
C GLY A 55 6.10 2.70 -3.54
N ASN A 56 6.91 3.28 -2.64
CA ASN A 56 6.47 4.07 -1.46
C ASN A 56 6.23 5.54 -1.80
N MET A 57 6.70 5.99 -2.95
CA MET A 57 6.67 7.41 -3.28
C MET A 57 5.25 7.78 -3.70
N ALA A 58 4.46 8.27 -2.74
CA ALA A 58 3.09 8.70 -2.94
C ALA A 58 3.10 10.05 -3.65
N CYS A 59 2.57 10.10 -4.86
CA CYS A 59 2.54 11.30 -5.70
C CYS A 59 1.13 11.83 -5.86
N ILE A 60 0.94 13.12 -5.55
CA ILE A 60 -0.19 13.89 -6.05
C ILE A 60 0.18 14.40 -7.43
N VAL A 61 -0.64 14.07 -8.43
CA VAL A 61 -0.38 14.41 -9.82
C VAL A 61 -1.49 15.27 -10.41
N GLN A 62 -1.12 16.13 -11.36
CA GLN A 62 -2.05 16.77 -12.27
C GLN A 62 -1.98 16.06 -13.62
N VAL A 63 -3.11 15.52 -14.07
CA VAL A 63 -3.22 14.82 -15.35
C VAL A 63 -4.15 15.55 -16.31
N SER A 64 -3.95 15.34 -17.61
CA SER A 64 -4.93 15.74 -18.64
C SER A 64 -6.27 15.03 -18.42
N LYS A 65 -7.30 15.41 -19.19
CA LYS A 65 -8.55 14.61 -19.24
C LYS A 65 -8.18 13.17 -19.61
N PRO A 66 -8.59 12.15 -18.83
CA PRO A 66 -8.25 10.77 -19.13
C PRO A 66 -8.90 10.30 -20.43
N THR A 67 -8.15 9.55 -21.22
CA THR A 67 -8.61 8.97 -22.49
C THR A 67 -9.46 7.72 -22.24
N GLU A 68 -9.06 6.91 -21.26
CA GLU A 68 -9.80 5.72 -20.80
C GLU A 68 -9.86 5.73 -19.27
N LYS A 69 -10.99 5.28 -18.73
CA LYS A 69 -11.24 5.13 -17.29
C LYS A 69 -11.88 3.78 -17.02
N GLN A 70 -11.40 3.12 -15.99
CA GLN A 70 -12.11 2.08 -15.25
C GLN A 70 -12.43 2.62 -13.85
N GLU A 71 -13.12 1.83 -13.05
CA GLU A 71 -13.62 2.24 -11.73
C GLU A 71 -12.51 2.80 -10.81
N TYR A 72 -11.32 2.17 -10.83
CA TYR A 72 -10.22 2.49 -9.90
C TYR A 72 -8.93 2.98 -10.59
N LYS A 73 -8.92 3.05 -11.93
CA LYS A 73 -7.72 3.34 -12.73
C LYS A 73 -8.06 4.15 -13.97
N GLN A 74 -7.19 5.07 -14.33
CA GLN A 74 -7.33 5.90 -15.51
C GLN A 74 -5.97 6.12 -16.20
N VAL A 75 -6.01 6.45 -17.49
CA VAL A 75 -4.81 6.75 -18.29
C VAL A 75 -4.93 8.08 -19.01
N SER A 76 -3.86 8.87 -18.99
CA SER A 76 -3.82 10.25 -19.52
C SER A 76 -2.58 10.48 -20.37
N HIS A 77 -2.66 11.46 -21.28
CA HIS A 77 -1.54 11.87 -22.14
C HIS A 77 -0.51 12.69 -21.38
N LYS A 78 -0.98 13.59 -20.50
CA LYS A 78 -0.11 14.45 -19.70
C LYS A 78 -0.17 14.07 -18.24
N CYS A 79 0.98 14.09 -17.58
CA CYS A 79 1.10 13.93 -16.14
C CYS A 79 2.17 14.85 -15.61
N ARG A 80 1.83 15.57 -14.54
CA ARG A 80 2.73 16.42 -13.77
C ARG A 80 2.77 15.97 -12.32
N ILE A 81 3.95 15.73 -11.77
CA ILE A 81 4.11 15.45 -10.33
C ILE A 81 4.00 16.78 -9.59
N VAL A 82 2.98 16.96 -8.75
CA VAL A 82 2.77 18.21 -8.00
C VAL A 82 3.43 18.14 -6.63
N GLN A 83 3.24 17.03 -5.93
CA GLN A 83 3.86 16.75 -4.64
C GLN A 83 4.22 15.28 -4.58
N CYS A 84 5.29 14.95 -3.88
CA CYS A 84 5.70 13.57 -3.64
C CYS A 84 6.25 13.43 -2.21
N VAL A 85 5.87 12.36 -1.52
CA VAL A 85 6.40 12.01 -0.19
C VAL A 85 6.69 10.51 -0.13
N ASN A 86 7.68 10.12 0.66
CA ASN A 86 7.84 8.73 1.03
C ASN A 86 6.74 8.36 2.06
N ALA A 87 5.76 7.56 1.63
CA ALA A 87 4.61 7.16 2.45
C ALA A 87 4.82 5.85 3.21
N GLU A 88 6.03 5.29 3.22
CA GLU A 88 6.31 3.96 3.80
C GLU A 88 5.81 3.80 5.23
N LYS A 89 6.17 4.73 6.13
CA LYS A 89 5.71 4.70 7.53
C LYS A 89 4.19 4.76 7.64
N ALA A 90 3.55 5.61 6.84
CA ALA A 90 2.09 5.76 6.83
C ALA A 90 1.40 4.48 6.33
N LEU A 91 1.97 3.81 5.34
CA LEU A 91 1.45 2.56 4.78
C LEU A 91 1.61 1.39 5.75
N LYS A 92 2.75 1.30 6.46
CA LYS A 92 2.97 0.30 7.53
C LYS A 92 1.98 0.48 8.69
N VAL A 93 1.75 1.72 9.13
CA VAL A 93 0.72 2.03 10.15
C VAL A 93 -0.67 1.62 9.66
N TRP A 94 -1.02 1.99 8.43
CA TRP A 94 -2.31 1.65 7.84
C TRP A 94 -2.54 0.13 7.79
N ALA A 95 -1.54 -0.65 7.37
CA ALA A 95 -1.61 -2.12 7.35
C ALA A 95 -1.81 -2.72 8.75
N CYS A 96 -1.07 -2.23 9.76
CA CYS A 96 -1.25 -2.67 11.15
C CYS A 96 -2.66 -2.35 11.68
N ASP A 97 -3.20 -1.17 11.35
CA ASP A 97 -4.55 -0.78 11.77
C ASP A 97 -5.64 -1.63 11.08
N CYS A 98 -5.46 -2.00 9.81
CA CYS A 98 -6.33 -2.94 9.10
C CYS A 98 -6.30 -4.33 9.76
N ALA A 99 -5.10 -4.87 10.03
CA ALA A 99 -4.94 -6.16 10.68
C ALA A 99 -5.57 -6.19 12.08
N GLU A 100 -5.35 -5.15 12.88
CA GLU A 100 -5.92 -5.04 14.23
C GLU A 100 -7.46 -5.04 14.20
N ARG A 101 -8.06 -4.34 13.23
CA ARG A 101 -9.52 -4.36 13.04
C ARG A 101 -10.02 -5.74 12.62
N ALA A 102 -9.29 -6.44 11.75
CA ALA A 102 -9.62 -7.80 11.35
C ALA A 102 -9.60 -8.76 12.54
N LEU A 103 -8.53 -8.73 13.37
CA LEU A 103 -8.44 -9.53 14.60
C LEU A 103 -9.60 -9.25 15.56
N LYS A 104 -9.92 -7.96 15.79
CA LYS A 104 -11.06 -7.57 16.64
C LYS A 104 -12.38 -8.11 16.11
N LYS A 105 -12.62 -7.99 14.80
CA LYS A 105 -13.86 -8.43 14.15
C LYS A 105 -14.02 -9.95 14.22
N ALA A 106 -12.94 -10.68 14.01
CA ALA A 106 -12.89 -12.14 14.08
C ALA A 106 -12.80 -12.67 15.53
N LYS A 107 -12.66 -11.79 16.52
CA LYS A 107 -12.51 -12.14 17.94
C LYS A 107 -11.30 -13.07 18.19
N VAL A 108 -10.21 -12.86 17.46
CA VAL A 108 -8.98 -13.65 17.63
C VAL A 108 -8.41 -13.35 19.01
N THR A 109 -8.18 -14.41 19.80
CA THR A 109 -7.60 -14.33 21.14
C THR A 109 -6.16 -14.83 21.21
N ASP A 110 -5.67 -15.52 20.17
CA ASP A 110 -4.30 -16.02 20.13
C ASP A 110 -3.30 -14.85 20.21
N GLU A 111 -2.45 -14.88 21.23
CA GLU A 111 -1.53 -13.79 21.55
C GLU A 111 -0.44 -13.60 20.47
N ARG A 112 -0.08 -14.65 19.72
CA ARG A 112 0.92 -14.58 18.65
C ARG A 112 0.46 -13.64 17.53
N SER A 113 -0.83 -13.70 17.19
CA SER A 113 -1.45 -12.80 16.21
C SER A 113 -1.36 -11.32 16.62
N TRP A 114 -1.59 -11.03 17.90
CA TRP A 114 -1.50 -9.67 18.43
C TRP A 114 -0.05 -9.20 18.60
N ASN A 115 0.84 -10.11 18.98
CA ASN A 115 2.26 -9.83 19.11
C ASN A 115 2.89 -9.44 17.75
N ALA A 116 2.50 -10.10 16.66
CA ALA A 116 2.94 -9.74 15.32
C ALA A 116 2.63 -8.27 14.96
N ILE A 117 1.41 -7.80 15.25
CA ILE A 117 1.03 -6.39 15.02
C ILE A 117 1.86 -5.46 15.91
N LYS A 118 2.04 -5.82 17.20
CA LYS A 118 2.83 -5.02 18.14
C LYS A 118 4.28 -4.86 17.66
N VAL A 119 4.93 -5.95 17.28
CA VAL A 119 6.31 -5.95 16.80
C VAL A 119 6.42 -5.22 15.46
N ALA A 120 5.46 -5.37 14.55
CA ALA A 120 5.42 -4.60 13.30
C ALA A 120 5.36 -3.08 13.52
N ARG A 121 4.59 -2.62 14.52
CA ARG A 121 4.57 -1.21 14.93
C ARG A 121 5.90 -0.76 15.53
N LEU A 122 6.49 -1.57 16.42
CA LEU A 122 7.80 -1.27 17.01
C LEU A 122 8.90 -1.20 15.94
N PHE A 123 8.92 -2.13 15.00
CA PHE A 123 9.86 -2.13 13.89
C PHE A 123 9.70 -0.87 13.02
N ASN A 124 8.47 -0.48 12.69
CA ASN A 124 8.18 0.75 11.95
C ASN A 124 8.65 2.03 12.70
N ASP A 125 8.70 1.96 14.03
CA ASP A 125 9.25 3.01 14.91
C ASP A 125 10.78 2.92 15.10
N GLY A 126 11.44 1.89 14.56
CA GLY A 126 12.87 1.63 14.76
C GLY A 126 13.21 1.09 16.16
N LYS A 127 12.22 0.50 16.85
CA LYS A 127 12.32 -0.02 18.23
C LYS A 127 12.32 -1.54 18.33
N ALA A 128 12.25 -2.23 17.20
CA ALA A 128 12.42 -3.68 17.10
C ALA A 128 13.38 -4.00 15.95
N THR A 129 14.08 -5.12 16.04
CA THR A 129 14.98 -5.59 14.98
C THR A 129 14.21 -6.36 13.90
N LYS A 130 14.88 -6.63 12.79
CA LYS A 130 14.34 -7.44 11.70
C LYS A 130 14.10 -8.88 12.15
N GLU A 131 14.99 -9.40 12.99
CA GLU A 131 14.90 -10.76 13.54
C GLU A 131 13.71 -10.88 14.48
N GLU A 132 13.47 -9.87 15.34
CA GLU A 132 12.29 -9.83 16.20
C GLU A 132 10.99 -9.78 15.37
N LEU A 133 10.98 -9.01 14.29
CA LEU A 133 9.84 -8.95 13.38
C LEU A 133 9.60 -10.26 12.62
N ALA A 134 10.66 -10.90 12.14
CA ALA A 134 10.58 -12.19 11.46
C ALA A 134 10.08 -13.29 12.40
N ALA A 135 10.59 -13.35 13.64
CA ALA A 135 10.14 -14.31 14.64
C ALA A 135 8.66 -14.11 14.98
N ALA A 136 8.22 -12.87 15.21
CA ALA A 136 6.81 -12.58 15.48
C ALA A 136 5.90 -12.91 14.28
N TRP A 137 6.41 -12.78 13.06
CA TRP A 137 5.69 -13.21 11.85
C TRP A 137 5.53 -14.72 11.79
N ASP A 138 6.61 -15.48 12.01
CA ASP A 138 6.57 -16.94 12.02
C ASP A 138 5.59 -17.48 13.07
N ASP A 139 5.62 -16.92 14.29
CA ASP A 139 4.68 -17.29 15.37
C ASP A 139 3.21 -17.04 14.98
N ALA A 140 2.91 -15.89 14.36
CA ALA A 140 1.55 -15.59 13.92
C ALA A 140 1.10 -16.43 12.73
N ARG A 141 2.03 -16.83 11.86
CA ARG A 141 1.73 -17.78 10.77
C ARG A 141 1.36 -19.14 11.36
N ASP A 142 2.10 -19.62 12.36
CA ASP A 142 1.80 -20.88 13.03
C ASP A 142 0.44 -20.82 13.73
N ALA A 143 0.10 -19.69 14.37
CA ALA A 143 -1.24 -19.46 14.92
C ALA A 143 -2.35 -19.55 13.86
N ALA A 144 -2.10 -19.02 12.65
CA ALA A 144 -3.07 -19.09 11.57
C ALA A 144 -3.31 -20.54 11.07
N TRP A 145 -2.28 -21.38 11.09
CA TRP A 145 -2.40 -22.81 10.79
C TRP A 145 -3.17 -23.58 11.86
N ASP A 146 -2.95 -23.24 13.13
CA ASP A 146 -3.64 -23.87 14.26
C ASP A 146 -5.15 -23.55 14.27
N ASP A 147 -5.52 -22.31 13.93
CA ASP A 147 -6.91 -21.82 14.03
C ASP A 147 -7.70 -21.85 12.70
N ALA A 148 -7.08 -22.22 11.57
CA ALA A 148 -7.67 -22.19 10.22
C ALA A 148 -8.42 -20.87 9.87
N GLY A 149 -7.98 -19.73 10.43
CA GLY A 149 -8.72 -18.46 10.39
C GLY A 149 -8.07 -17.38 9.54
N ASP A 150 -8.81 -16.84 8.55
CA ASP A 150 -8.37 -15.77 7.64
C ASP A 150 -7.83 -14.51 8.35
N ALA A 151 -8.31 -14.23 9.57
CA ALA A 151 -7.89 -13.05 10.33
C ALA A 151 -6.48 -13.17 10.92
N ALA A 152 -6.07 -14.37 11.38
CA ALA A 152 -4.72 -14.61 11.86
C ALA A 152 -3.71 -14.50 10.71
N SER A 153 -4.09 -15.01 9.53
CA SER A 153 -3.32 -14.83 8.29
C SER A 153 -3.10 -13.34 7.98
N ALA A 154 -4.13 -12.50 8.08
CA ALA A 154 -4.00 -11.06 7.84
C ALA A 154 -3.00 -10.37 8.79
N ALA A 155 -2.94 -10.78 10.06
CA ALA A 155 -1.97 -10.26 11.02
C ALA A 155 -0.54 -10.70 10.68
N ALA A 156 -0.34 -11.97 10.30
CA ALA A 156 0.95 -12.45 9.84
C ALA A 156 1.41 -11.66 8.59
N TRP A 157 0.53 -11.48 7.62
CA TRP A 157 0.83 -10.74 6.40
C TRP A 157 1.21 -9.26 6.66
N ALA A 158 0.58 -8.59 7.63
CA ALA A 158 0.98 -7.24 8.02
C ALA A 158 2.40 -7.18 8.61
N ALA A 159 2.81 -8.19 9.38
CA ALA A 159 4.16 -8.29 9.92
C ALA A 159 5.21 -8.59 8.84
N ALA A 160 4.93 -9.53 7.92
CA ALA A 160 5.78 -9.79 6.76
C ALA A 160 5.98 -8.55 5.89
N GLY A 161 4.88 -7.83 5.64
CA GLY A 161 4.89 -6.57 4.90
C GLY A 161 5.78 -5.52 5.54
N ALA A 162 5.95 -5.49 6.87
CA ALA A 162 6.86 -4.56 7.55
C ALA A 162 8.34 -5.00 7.45
N ALA A 163 8.63 -6.31 7.37
CA ALA A 163 9.99 -6.87 7.35
C ALA A 163 10.68 -6.79 5.98
N ALA A 164 9.89 -6.82 4.90
CA ALA A 164 10.39 -6.90 3.54
C ALA A 164 11.00 -5.59 2.98
N TRP A 165 11.01 -4.49 3.75
CA TRP A 165 11.43 -3.17 3.26
C TRP A 165 12.94 -2.97 3.15
N ASP A 166 13.77 -3.75 3.86
CA ASP A 166 15.17 -3.38 4.12
C ASP A 166 16.24 -4.18 3.33
N ASP A 167 15.88 -5.20 2.54
CA ASP A 167 16.87 -5.97 1.75
C ASP A 167 16.88 -5.60 0.25
N ALA A 168 18.08 -5.32 -0.26
CA ALA A 168 18.51 -5.25 -1.67
C ALA A 168 17.60 -4.47 -2.66
N ARG A 169 17.79 -3.15 -2.63
CA ARG A 169 17.16 -2.09 -3.42
C ARG A 169 16.94 -2.42 -4.90
N ALA A 170 15.71 -2.11 -5.35
CA ALA A 170 15.13 -2.16 -6.69
C ALA A 170 14.38 -3.46 -7.08
N ALA A 171 14.97 -4.65 -6.98
CA ALA A 171 14.29 -5.89 -7.36
C ALA A 171 13.44 -6.49 -6.21
N ALA A 172 14.00 -6.50 -5.00
CA ALA A 172 13.27 -6.95 -3.80
C ALA A 172 12.20 -5.94 -3.37
N SER A 173 12.42 -4.64 -3.59
CA SER A 173 11.41 -3.61 -3.27
C SER A 173 10.10 -3.83 -4.02
N ALA A 174 10.15 -4.23 -5.31
CA ALA A 174 8.93 -4.52 -6.07
C ALA A 174 8.16 -5.73 -5.53
N ALA A 175 8.87 -6.82 -5.20
CA ALA A 175 8.26 -8.01 -4.61
C ALA A 175 7.75 -7.75 -3.17
N ALA A 176 8.44 -6.93 -2.39
CA ALA A 176 8.02 -6.47 -1.07
C ALA A 176 6.79 -5.57 -1.15
N TRP A 177 6.70 -4.71 -2.16
CA TRP A 177 5.51 -3.92 -2.47
C TRP A 177 4.32 -4.80 -2.83
N ASP A 178 4.52 -5.78 -3.70
CA ASP A 178 3.47 -6.72 -4.09
C ASP A 178 3.01 -7.53 -2.86
N ALA A 179 3.93 -8.05 -2.04
CA ALA A 179 3.59 -8.78 -0.83
C ALA A 179 2.88 -7.90 0.23
N ALA A 180 3.32 -6.66 0.45
CA ALA A 180 2.67 -5.74 1.40
C ALA A 180 1.30 -5.25 0.88
N ARG A 181 1.15 -5.07 -0.43
CA ARG A 181 -0.13 -4.76 -1.07
C ARG A 181 -1.07 -5.94 -0.96
N ASP A 182 -0.62 -7.14 -1.28
CA ASP A 182 -1.41 -8.36 -1.24
C ASP A 182 -1.78 -8.71 0.21
N ALA A 183 -0.88 -8.43 1.17
CA ALA A 183 -1.16 -8.48 2.60
C ALA A 183 -2.28 -7.51 3.02
N ALA A 184 -2.18 -6.25 2.59
CA ALA A 184 -3.22 -5.26 2.87
C ALA A 184 -4.55 -5.61 2.20
N TRP A 185 -4.51 -6.18 1.00
CA TRP A 185 -5.68 -6.65 0.27
C TRP A 185 -6.29 -7.91 0.88
N ALA A 186 -5.48 -8.84 1.38
CA ALA A 186 -5.96 -10.02 2.10
C ALA A 186 -6.60 -9.61 3.43
N ALA A 187 -6.01 -8.67 4.16
CA ALA A 187 -6.60 -8.08 5.36
C ALA A 187 -7.92 -7.36 5.05
N ALA A 188 -8.00 -6.64 3.93
CA ALA A 188 -9.24 -6.01 3.46
C ALA A 188 -10.29 -7.04 3.01
N GLY A 189 -9.87 -8.10 2.33
CA GLY A 189 -10.73 -9.16 1.81
C GLY A 189 -11.31 -10.05 2.90
N ALA A 190 -10.52 -10.43 3.91
CA ALA A 190 -10.98 -11.17 5.09
C ALA A 190 -12.09 -10.42 5.85
N ALA A 191 -12.08 -9.08 5.80
CA ALA A 191 -13.12 -8.26 6.40
C ALA A 191 -14.39 -8.12 5.54
N ALA A 192 -14.41 -8.58 4.29
CA ALA A 192 -15.36 -8.14 3.26
C ALA A 192 -16.27 -9.21 2.67
N TRP A 193 -16.85 -10.08 3.48
CA TRP A 193 -18.03 -10.86 3.08
C TRP A 193 -19.29 -10.23 3.69
N ASN A 194 -20.09 -9.54 2.87
CA ASN A 194 -21.38 -8.83 3.14
C ASN A 194 -21.26 -7.33 3.50
N ALA A 195 -22.36 -6.62 3.76
CA ALA A 195 -22.44 -5.15 3.99
C ALA A 195 -21.45 -4.57 5.04
N ALA A 196 -20.90 -5.43 5.91
CA ALA A 196 -19.79 -5.09 6.80
C ALA A 196 -18.47 -4.82 6.04
N GLY A 197 -18.29 -5.39 4.86
CA GLY A 197 -17.19 -5.17 3.91
C GLY A 197 -17.21 -3.78 3.29
N ASP A 198 -18.38 -3.28 2.87
CA ASP A 198 -18.49 -1.91 2.34
C ASP A 198 -18.13 -0.87 3.40
N ALA A 199 -18.59 -1.07 4.64
CA ALA A 199 -18.24 -0.22 5.76
C ALA A 199 -16.74 -0.25 6.07
N GLU A 200 -16.11 -1.43 5.98
CA GLU A 200 -14.67 -1.59 6.19
C GLU A 200 -13.87 -0.89 5.08
N ILE A 201 -14.18 -1.14 3.80
CA ILE A 201 -13.54 -0.46 2.66
C ILE A 201 -13.67 1.05 2.80
N LYS A 202 -14.84 1.54 3.22
CA LYS A 202 -15.04 2.98 3.46
C LYS A 202 -14.16 3.50 4.59
N TRP A 203 -13.97 2.73 5.67
CA TRP A 203 -13.05 3.10 6.75
C TRP A 203 -11.60 3.10 6.26
N GLN A 204 -11.18 2.04 5.58
CA GLN A 204 -9.83 1.89 5.02
C GLN A 204 -9.47 3.04 4.07
N LYS A 205 -10.38 3.41 3.17
CA LYS A 205 -10.24 4.57 2.26
C LYS A 205 -10.03 5.88 3.02
N ARG A 206 -10.86 6.15 4.03
CA ARG A 206 -10.74 7.38 4.85
C ARG A 206 -9.44 7.39 5.66
N HIS A 207 -9.09 6.26 6.24
CA HIS A 207 -7.93 6.13 7.13
C HIS A 207 -6.61 6.25 6.36
N LEU A 208 -6.48 5.56 5.22
CA LEU A 208 -5.32 5.70 4.33
C LEU A 208 -5.16 7.15 3.86
N ASN A 209 -6.26 7.79 3.45
CA ASN A 209 -6.24 9.17 3.01
C ASN A 209 -5.76 10.12 4.13
N LYS A 210 -6.20 9.90 5.38
CA LYS A 210 -5.75 10.68 6.54
C LYS A 210 -4.25 10.50 6.78
N LEU A 211 -3.77 9.25 6.82
CA LEU A 211 -2.37 8.95 7.12
C LEU A 211 -1.42 9.53 6.07
N ILE A 212 -1.73 9.38 4.78
CA ILE A 212 -0.91 9.94 3.69
C ILE A 212 -1.03 11.46 3.65
N HIS A 213 -2.24 12.03 3.84
CA HIS A 213 -2.41 13.48 3.84
C HIS A 213 -1.54 14.18 4.90
N ASN A 214 -1.41 13.58 6.08
CA ASN A 214 -0.55 14.09 7.15
C ASN A 214 0.95 14.08 6.76
N GLN A 215 1.38 13.23 5.83
CA GLN A 215 2.76 13.26 5.33
C GLN A 215 3.05 14.49 4.46
N PHE A 216 2.03 15.01 3.76
CA PHE A 216 2.16 16.22 2.94
C PHE A 216 2.03 17.51 3.74
N ASN A 217 1.40 17.46 4.92
CA ASN A 217 1.14 18.60 5.79
C ASN A 217 1.45 18.22 7.24
N PRO A 218 2.74 18.07 7.61
CA PRO A 218 3.11 17.82 9.00
C PRO A 218 2.67 19.03 9.84
N LEU A 219 1.99 18.76 10.95
CA LEU A 219 1.59 19.77 11.95
C LEU A 219 2.80 20.42 12.61
#